data_AF-A0A951G915-F1
#
_entry.id   AF-A0A951G915-F1
#
_cell.length_a   1.000
_cell.length_b   1.000
_cell.length_c   1.000
_cell.angle_alpha   90.00
_cell.angle_beta   90.00
_cell.angle_gamma   90.00
#
_symmetry.space_group_name_H-M   'P 1'
#
loop_
_entity.id
_entity.type
_entity.pdbx_description
1 polymer ?
#
loop_
_entity_poly.entity_id
_entity_poly.type
_entity_poly.pdbx_seq_one_letter_code
_entity_poly.pdbx_strand_id
1 'polypeptide(L)'
;MCDEIAAGRDQLVALASALIAVDTTAPEVGDPPRDKARLQGYLGERLRAAGAEVEIFEPGAEALQAKALVPPGLDFAGRPQLIARQRGGGGGRPLVLNGHNDVVSIEPRDAWTAR
;
A
#
# COMPACT_ATOMS: atom_id res chain seq x y z
N MET A 1 0.40 -22.14 13.78
CA MET A 1 -0.19 -21.02 12.99
C MET A 1 -1.16 -20.20 13.83
N CYS A 2 -2.27 -20.77 14.32
CA CYS A 2 -3.20 -20.03 15.16
C CYS A 2 -2.54 -19.48 16.43
N ASP A 3 -1.68 -20.28 17.09
CA ASP A 3 -0.95 -19.85 18.28
C ASP A 3 0.04 -18.70 17.98
N GLU A 4 0.69 -18.74 16.82
CA GLU A 4 1.59 -17.66 16.37
C GLU A 4 0.82 -16.37 16.06
N ILE A 5 -0.35 -16.48 15.43
CA ILE A 5 -1.24 -15.34 15.18
C ILE A 5 -1.73 -14.75 16.50
N ALA A 6 -2.09 -15.60 17.46
CA ALA A 6 -2.54 -15.17 18.78
C ALA A 6 -1.41 -14.49 19.55
N ALA A 7 -0.20 -15.05 19.53
CA ALA A 7 0.99 -14.47 20.16
C ALA A 7 1.37 -13.11 19.52
N GLY A 8 1.17 -12.97 18.21
CA GLY A 8 1.44 -11.73 17.45
C GLY A 8 0.32 -10.69 17.48
N ARG A 9 -0.78 -10.92 18.21
CA ARG A 9 -1.98 -10.06 18.17
C ARG A 9 -1.67 -8.58 18.34
N ASP A 10 -0.90 -8.23 19.37
CA ASP A 10 -0.64 -6.82 19.69
C ASP A 10 0.23 -6.16 18.62
N GLN A 11 1.15 -6.91 18.01
CA GLN A 11 1.95 -6.43 16.88
C GLN A 11 1.08 -6.22 15.63
N LEU A 12 0.12 -7.12 15.37
CA LEU A 12 -0.82 -6.99 14.25
C LEU A 12 -1.75 -5.79 14.43
N VAL A 13 -2.28 -5.57 15.64
CA VAL A 13 -3.10 -4.39 15.97
C VAL A 13 -2.28 -3.12 15.84
N ALA A 14 -1.08 -3.05 16.43
CA ALA A 14 -0.20 -1.89 16.32
C ALA A 14 0.14 -1.59 14.86
N LEU A 15 0.40 -2.63 14.07
CA LEU A 15 0.62 -2.48 12.65
C LEU A 15 -0.62 -1.91 11.93
N ALA A 16 -1.79 -2.52 12.11
CA ALA A 16 -3.01 -2.04 11.48
C ALA A 16 -3.30 -0.58 11.84
N SER A 17 -3.18 -0.22 13.13
CA SER A 17 -3.32 1.16 13.59
C SER A 17 -2.30 2.11 12.95
N ALA A 18 -1.04 1.70 12.82
CA ALA A 18 -0.01 2.51 12.17
C ALA A 18 -0.31 2.74 10.67
N LEU A 19 -0.88 1.75 9.98
CA LEU A 19 -1.29 1.89 8.58
C LEU A 19 -2.52 2.81 8.44
N ILE A 20 -3.52 2.64 9.30
CA ILE A 20 -4.76 3.46 9.31
C ILE A 20 -4.45 4.94 9.59
N ALA A 21 -3.44 5.23 10.40
CA ALA A 21 -3.06 6.60 10.73
C ALA A 21 -2.38 7.37 9.58
N VAL A 22 -2.10 6.72 8.44
CA VAL A 22 -1.48 7.36 7.27
C VAL A 22 -2.55 7.81 6.30
N ASP A 23 -2.55 9.08 5.90
CA ASP A 23 -3.53 9.58 4.94
C ASP A 23 -3.16 9.15 3.51
N THR A 24 -3.78 8.07 3.07
CA THR A 24 -3.66 7.54 1.71
C THR A 24 -4.94 7.67 0.90
N THR A 25 -5.80 8.62 1.27
CA THR A 25 -7.05 8.88 0.55
C THR A 25 -6.78 8.97 -0.96
N ALA A 26 -7.58 8.23 -1.75
CA ALA A 26 -7.46 8.20 -3.20
C ALA A 26 -7.63 9.62 -3.76
N PRO A 27 -6.66 10.11 -4.56
CA PRO A 27 -6.73 11.44 -5.14
C PRO A 27 -7.61 11.44 -6.39
N GLU A 28 -8.33 12.53 -6.59
CA GLU A 28 -8.88 12.91 -7.88
C GLU A 28 -7.81 13.60 -8.75
N VAL A 29 -8.14 13.89 -10.01
CA VAL A 29 -7.24 14.63 -10.91
C VAL A 29 -6.94 16.01 -10.32
N GLY A 30 -5.66 16.29 -10.06
CA GLY A 30 -5.18 17.56 -9.49
C GLY A 30 -5.02 17.57 -7.97
N ASP A 31 -5.48 16.53 -7.27
CA ASP A 31 -5.24 16.39 -5.83
C ASP A 31 -3.78 16.07 -5.52
N PRO A 32 -3.28 16.44 -4.31
CA PRO A 32 -1.95 16.05 -3.88
C PRO A 32 -1.85 14.53 -3.69
N PRO A 33 -0.65 13.94 -3.79
CA PRO A 33 -0.44 12.49 -3.63
C PRO A 33 -0.65 11.98 -2.19
N ARG A 34 -0.74 12.89 -1.21
CA ARG A 34 -0.81 12.64 0.23
C ARG A 34 0.37 11.80 0.72
N ASP A 35 0.17 10.93 1.70
CA ASP A 35 1.25 10.16 2.35
C ASP A 35 1.53 8.80 1.68
N LYS A 36 1.14 8.61 0.42
CA LYS A 36 1.33 7.34 -0.29
C LYS A 36 2.81 6.94 -0.39
N ALA A 37 3.69 7.87 -0.73
CA ALA A 37 5.14 7.61 -0.75
C ALA A 37 5.68 7.20 0.63
N ARG A 38 5.22 7.87 1.69
CA ARG A 38 5.60 7.54 3.08
C ARG A 38 5.14 6.14 3.46
N LEU A 39 3.89 5.77 3.15
CA LEU A 39 3.36 4.43 3.44
C LEU A 39 4.13 3.34 2.69
N GLN A 40 4.40 3.54 1.41
CA GLN A 40 5.15 2.58 0.60
C GLN A 40 6.58 2.40 1.09
N GLY A 41 7.26 3.50 1.48
CA GLY A 41 8.58 3.44 2.10
C GLY A 41 8.57 2.61 3.39
N TYR A 42 7.62 2.89 4.29
CA TYR A 42 7.45 2.17 5.55
C TYR A 42 7.17 0.67 5.35
N LEU A 43 6.26 0.32 4.43
CA LEU A 43 6.00 -1.09 4.08
C LEU A 43 7.24 -1.76 3.46
N GLY A 44 7.96 -1.03 2.61
CA GLY A 44 9.17 -1.53 1.97
C GLY A 44 10.28 -1.83 2.97
N GLU A 45 10.51 -0.97 3.95
CA GLU A 45 11.46 -1.22 5.04
C GLU A 45 11.11 -2.48 5.83
N ARG A 46 9.83 -2.66 6.19
CA ARG A 46 9.40 -3.87 6.91
C ARG A 46 9.56 -5.13 6.07
N LEU A 47 9.24 -5.09 4.78
CA LEU A 47 9.39 -6.22 3.88
C LEU A 47 10.87 -6.57 3.65
N ARG A 48 11.76 -5.56 3.55
CA ARG A 48 13.21 -5.78 3.54
C ARG A 48 13.70 -6.43 4.83
N ALA A 49 13.22 -5.95 5.99
CA ALA A 49 13.56 -6.55 7.29
C ALA A 49 13.09 -8.01 7.42
N ALA A 50 12.02 -8.38 6.71
CA ALA A 50 11.55 -9.76 6.61
C ALA A 50 12.31 -10.61 5.56
N GLY A 51 13.31 -10.04 4.87
CA GLY A 51 14.15 -10.74 3.91
C GLY A 51 13.69 -10.69 2.45
N ALA A 52 12.73 -9.81 2.13
CA ALA A 52 12.26 -9.65 0.75
C ALA A 52 13.14 -8.67 -0.05
N GLU A 53 13.32 -8.94 -1.34
CA GLU A 53 13.82 -7.97 -2.30
C GLU A 53 12.69 -6.98 -2.62
N VAL A 54 12.90 -5.69 -2.36
CA VAL A 54 11.86 -4.66 -2.49
C VAL A 54 12.23 -3.61 -3.53
N GLU A 55 11.33 -3.44 -4.49
CA GLU A 55 11.33 -2.38 -5.48
C GLU A 55 10.19 -1.40 -5.19
N ILE A 56 10.51 -0.12 -5.15
CA ILE A 56 9.54 0.98 -5.04
C ILE A 56 9.78 1.88 -6.24
N PHE A 57 8.75 2.09 -7.07
CA PHE A 57 8.87 2.83 -8.32
C PHE A 57 7.59 3.60 -8.63
N GLU A 58 7.69 4.72 -9.33
CA GLU A 58 6.53 5.44 -9.86
C GLU A 58 6.26 4.99 -11.30
N PRO A 59 5.06 4.47 -11.61
CA PRO A 59 4.69 4.19 -12.98
C PRO A 59 4.77 5.46 -13.84
N GLY A 60 5.43 5.36 -15.00
CA GLY A 60 5.48 6.46 -15.95
C GLY A 60 4.08 6.77 -16.50
N ALA A 61 3.72 8.06 -16.58
CA ALA A 61 2.40 8.49 -17.06
C ALA A 61 2.06 7.91 -18.45
N GLU A 62 3.04 7.81 -19.34
CA GLU A 62 2.89 7.22 -20.69
C GLU A 62 2.45 5.74 -20.65
N ALA A 63 2.95 4.95 -19.70
CA ALA A 63 2.59 3.53 -19.57
C ALA A 63 1.12 3.33 -19.18
N LEU A 64 0.50 4.39 -18.64
CA LEU A 64 -0.87 4.41 -18.13
C LEU A 64 -1.84 5.10 -19.07
N GLN A 65 -1.35 5.88 -20.04
CA GLN A 65 -2.18 6.50 -21.06
C GLN A 65 -2.97 5.44 -21.83
N ALA A 66 -4.23 5.77 -22.14
CA ALA A 66 -5.18 4.92 -22.86
C ALA A 66 -5.48 3.56 -22.22
N LYS A 67 -5.12 3.34 -20.95
CA LYS A 67 -5.60 2.18 -20.19
C LYS A 67 -7.04 2.43 -19.76
N ALA A 68 -7.92 1.46 -20.01
CA ALA A 68 -9.36 1.59 -19.79
C ALA A 68 -9.76 1.97 -18.35
N LEU A 69 -8.89 1.72 -17.37
CA LEU A 69 -9.13 1.98 -15.94
C LEU A 69 -8.36 3.20 -15.40
N VAL A 70 -7.71 3.98 -16.27
CA VAL A 70 -6.99 5.19 -15.87
C VAL A 70 -7.76 6.42 -16.38
N PRO A 71 -8.39 7.21 -15.49
CA PRO A 71 -9.03 8.46 -15.87
C PRO A 71 -8.06 9.38 -16.62
N PRO A 72 -8.53 10.11 -17.65
CA PRO A 72 -7.70 11.09 -18.34
C PRO A 72 -7.14 12.13 -17.35
N GLY A 73 -5.83 12.36 -17.41
CA GLY A 73 -5.15 13.33 -16.55
C GLY A 73 -4.69 12.78 -15.19
N LEU A 74 -5.01 11.52 -14.86
CA LEU A 74 -4.47 10.89 -13.66
C LEU A 74 -3.04 10.37 -13.92
N ASP A 75 -2.08 10.81 -13.12
CA ASP A 75 -0.70 10.30 -13.14
C ASP A 75 -0.40 9.45 -11.88
N PHE A 76 0.88 9.16 -11.60
CA PHE A 76 1.31 8.52 -10.36
C PHE A 76 2.42 9.33 -9.65
N ALA A 77 2.52 10.63 -9.95
CA ALA A 77 3.55 11.48 -9.37
C ALA A 77 3.40 11.52 -7.84
N GLY A 78 4.46 11.17 -7.12
CA GLY A 78 4.43 11.04 -5.65
C GLY A 78 3.64 9.85 -5.12
N ARG A 79 3.21 8.91 -5.98
CA ARG A 79 2.37 7.74 -5.65
C ARG A 79 3.04 6.43 -6.09
N PRO A 80 4.22 6.13 -5.54
CA PRO A 80 4.95 4.94 -5.95
C PRO A 80 4.18 3.66 -5.67
N GLN A 81 4.46 2.65 -6.48
CA GLN A 81 4.02 1.27 -6.31
C GLN A 81 5.13 0.46 -5.67
N LEU A 82 4.76 -0.59 -4.95
CA LEU A 82 5.68 -1.47 -4.24
C LEU A 82 5.55 -2.89 -4.78
N ILE A 83 6.68 -3.49 -5.15
CA ILE A 83 6.79 -4.91 -5.44
C ILE A 83 7.82 -5.49 -4.47
N ALA A 84 7.42 -6.56 -3.76
CA ALA A 84 8.31 -7.31 -2.88
C ALA A 84 8.38 -8.77 -3.34
N ARG A 85 9.59 -9.31 -3.38
CA ARG A 85 9.86 -10.70 -3.79
C ARG A 85 10.56 -11.44 -2.66
N GLN A 86 9.87 -12.43 -2.10
CA GLN A 86 10.47 -13.42 -1.22
C GLN A 86 10.82 -14.67 -2.04
N ARG A 87 12.11 -15.04 -2.12
CA ARG A 87 12.52 -16.27 -2.81
C ARG A 87 12.24 -17.46 -1.92
N GLY A 88 11.47 -18.43 -2.41
CA GLY A 88 11.31 -19.73 -1.78
C GLY A 88 12.47 -20.67 -2.11
N GLY A 89 12.49 -21.85 -1.47
CA GLY A 89 13.50 -22.90 -1.72
C GLY A 89 13.33 -23.68 -3.03
N GLY A 90 12.37 -23.33 -3.90
CA GLY A 90 12.02 -24.08 -5.10
C GLY A 90 11.00 -25.21 -4.85
N GLY A 91 10.52 -25.85 -5.93
CA GLY A 91 9.60 -27.00 -5.87
C GLY A 91 8.11 -26.70 -5.68
N GLY A 92 7.75 -25.50 -5.23
CA GLY A 92 6.36 -25.02 -5.12
C GLY A 92 5.90 -24.17 -6.31
N ARG A 93 4.60 -23.87 -6.36
CA ARG A 93 4.05 -22.88 -7.30
C ARG A 93 4.32 -21.46 -6.81
N PRO A 94 4.62 -20.50 -7.70
CA PRO A 94 4.70 -19.10 -7.31
C PRO A 94 3.34 -18.59 -6.81
N LEU A 95 3.37 -17.74 -5.78
CA LEU A 95 2.21 -17.05 -5.24
C LEU A 95 2.39 -15.54 -5.44
N VAL A 96 1.37 -14.89 -5.96
CA VAL A 96 1.29 -13.43 -6.01
C VAL A 96 0.22 -12.98 -5.04
N LEU A 97 0.61 -12.15 -4.07
CA LEU A 97 -0.31 -11.42 -3.21
C LEU A 97 -0.37 -9.99 -3.74
N ASN A 98 -1.57 -9.55 -4.12
CA ASN A 98 -1.82 -8.20 -4.58
C ASN A 98 -2.90 -7.55 -3.71
N GLY A 99 -2.69 -6.27 -3.40
CA GLY A 99 -3.61 -5.46 -2.61
C GLY A 99 -3.33 -3.99 -2.85
N HIS A 100 -4.25 -3.14 -2.42
CA HIS A 100 -4.13 -1.69 -2.47
C HIS A 100 -4.18 -1.13 -1.05
N ASN A 101 -3.63 0.07 -0.85
CA ASN A 101 -3.52 0.72 0.46
C ASN A 101 -4.04 2.17 0.45
N ASP A 102 -4.66 2.58 -0.66
CA ASP A 102 -5.45 3.78 -0.74
C ASP A 102 -6.88 3.52 -0.25
N VAL A 103 -7.49 4.55 0.33
CA VAL A 103 -8.82 4.49 0.92
C VAL A 103 -9.70 5.59 0.35
N VAL A 104 -11.01 5.42 0.47
CA VAL A 104 -11.96 6.50 0.14
C VAL A 104 -11.95 7.57 1.23
N SER A 105 -12.43 8.77 0.88
CA SER A 105 -12.59 9.86 1.83
C SER A 105 -13.51 9.45 2.99
N ILE A 106 -13.21 9.93 4.20
CA ILE A 106 -14.03 9.72 5.39
C ILE A 106 -15.10 10.80 5.59
N GLU A 107 -15.19 11.77 4.68
CA GLU A 107 -16.15 12.87 4.81
C GLU A 107 -17.61 12.38 4.70
N PRO A 108 -18.55 12.99 5.46
CA PRO A 108 -18.29 14.07 6.42
C PRO A 108 -17.78 13.52 7.76
N ARG A 109 -16.72 14.14 8.30
CA ARG A 109 -16.05 13.67 9.54
C ARG A 109 -16.92 13.68 10.79
N ASP A 110 -17.93 14.55 10.84
CA ASP A 110 -18.83 14.68 11.98
C ASP A 110 -19.82 13.51 12.13
N ALA A 111 -19.96 12.67 11.11
CA ALA A 111 -20.74 11.43 11.18
C ALA A 111 -20.04 10.29 11.93
N TRP A 112 -18.75 10.45 12.27
CA TRP A 112 -17.95 9.41 12.94
C TRP A 112 -17.84 9.66 14.45
N THR A 113 -17.96 8.59 15.24
CA THR A 113 -17.91 8.65 16.72
C THR A 113 -16.49 8.55 17.29
N ALA A 114 -15.52 8.10 16.48
CA ALA A 114 -14.11 8.01 16.82
C ALA A 114 -13.29 8.93 15.92
N ARG A 115 -12.20 9.48 16.46
CA ARG A 115 -11.31 10.42 15.78
C ARG A 115 -9.92 9.83 15.58
#